data_AF-A0AAI9WZ33-F1
#
_entry.id   AF-A0AAI9WZ33-F1
#
_cell.length_a   1.000
_cell.length_b   1.000
_cell.length_c   1.000
_cell.angle_alpha   90.00
_cell.angle_beta   90.00
_cell.angle_gamma   90.00
#
_symmetry.space_group_name_H-M   'P 1'
#
loop_
_entity.id
_entity.type
_entity.pdbx_description
1 polymer ?
#
loop_
_entity_poly.entity_id
_entity_poly.type
_entity_poly.pdbx_seq_one_letter_code
_entity_poly.pdbx_strand_id
1 'polypeptide(L)'
;MRVTTFASVLSLSASALAAVRPVQLFASSDNEEVNGKGLYSTHEGAGVNYFFLGSAQTLQYNDESRVLYIELSTQPPASQYLAFEGDVLALTVASEPLPVDIGEDGSVVFPGSDALAAAKNINDPYRYSESVFAVVKASVEGSTPLTLKAVFTDVDEEVEPSSTTEEAVAEETSSFAYINETVTIYTTYCPEPTTLTVTVCDTVCEESEITVSEPGYVTLTNAGTEAEATTAAPTEASSAEEESPATAAPEESSVQSVFEGSASNLGAGSVLAVAAVAFGLVF
;
A
#
# COMPACT_ATOMS: atom_id res chain seq x y z
N MET A 1 33.64 -48.33 -39.42
CA MET A 1 33.77 -47.50 -38.21
C MET A 1 32.37 -47.00 -37.84
N ARG A 2 31.86 -47.39 -36.66
CA ARG A 2 30.61 -46.85 -36.10
C ARG A 2 30.97 -45.63 -35.26
N VAL A 3 30.41 -44.48 -35.59
CA VAL A 3 30.54 -43.27 -34.77
C VAL A 3 29.23 -43.13 -33.99
N THR A 4 29.28 -43.45 -32.71
CA THR A 4 28.21 -43.16 -31.75
C THR A 4 28.42 -41.76 -31.21
N THR A 5 27.60 -40.81 -31.68
CA THR A 5 27.55 -39.45 -31.15
C THR A 5 26.69 -39.46 -29.89
N PHE A 6 27.31 -39.24 -28.73
CA PHE A 6 26.60 -38.95 -27.49
C PHE A 6 26.16 -37.48 -27.51
N ALA A 7 24.85 -37.23 -27.59
CA ALA A 7 24.29 -35.90 -27.37
C ALA A 7 24.17 -35.68 -25.86
N SER A 8 25.06 -34.88 -25.29
CA SER A 8 24.92 -34.38 -23.92
C SER A 8 23.84 -33.30 -23.89
N VAL A 9 22.71 -33.59 -23.26
CA VAL A 9 21.67 -32.60 -22.93
C VAL A 9 22.18 -31.80 -21.73
N LEU A 10 22.52 -30.52 -21.94
CA LEU A 10 22.74 -29.58 -20.85
C LEU A 10 21.40 -29.28 -20.19
N SER A 11 21.16 -29.85 -19.01
CA SER A 11 20.05 -29.41 -18.16
C SER A 11 20.48 -28.13 -17.46
N LEU A 12 19.97 -26.98 -17.91
CA LEU A 12 20.03 -25.76 -17.12
C LEU A 12 19.04 -25.92 -15.96
N SER A 13 19.53 -26.34 -14.81
CA SER A 13 18.79 -26.22 -13.55
C SER A 13 18.69 -24.72 -13.22
N ALA A 14 17.52 -24.14 -13.45
CA ALA A 14 17.20 -22.80 -12.99
C ALA A 14 17.23 -22.79 -11.45
N SER A 15 18.24 -22.15 -10.88
CA SER A 15 18.25 -21.85 -9.45
C SER A 15 17.17 -20.78 -9.25
N ALA A 16 16.05 -21.14 -8.62
CA ALA A 16 15.12 -20.13 -8.12
C ALA A 16 15.85 -19.33 -7.04
N LEU A 17 16.32 -18.13 -7.39
CA LEU A 17 16.81 -17.18 -6.40
C LEU A 17 15.58 -16.74 -5.59
N ALA A 18 15.65 -16.92 -4.26
CA ALA A 18 14.70 -16.30 -3.36
C ALA A 18 14.79 -14.78 -3.52
N ALA A 19 13.80 -14.19 -4.18
CA ALA A 19 13.75 -12.77 -4.43
C ALA A 19 12.71 -12.11 -3.51
N VAL A 20 12.98 -10.87 -3.13
CA VAL A 20 11.93 -9.97 -2.67
C VAL A 20 11.46 -9.21 -3.90
N ARG A 21 10.19 -9.38 -4.27
CA ARG A 21 9.63 -8.84 -5.50
C ARG A 21 8.45 -7.93 -5.18
N PRO A 22 8.36 -6.74 -5.81
CA PRO A 22 7.20 -5.90 -5.64
C PRO A 22 6.01 -6.50 -6.39
N VAL A 23 4.87 -6.44 -5.74
CA VAL A 23 3.65 -7.05 -6.20
C VAL A 23 2.46 -6.16 -5.85
N GLN A 24 1.50 -6.12 -6.75
CA GLN A 24 0.21 -5.49 -6.55
C GLN A 24 -0.87 -6.57 -6.52
N LEU A 25 -1.85 -6.39 -5.64
CA LEU A 25 -2.98 -7.31 -5.51
C LEU A 25 -4.25 -6.68 -6.09
N PHE A 26 -5.04 -7.50 -6.76
CA PHE A 26 -6.30 -7.12 -7.40
C PHE A 26 -7.40 -8.12 -7.02
N ALA A 27 -8.62 -7.61 -6.86
CA ALA A 27 -9.79 -8.44 -6.64
C ALA A 27 -10.25 -9.09 -7.95
N SER A 28 -10.59 -10.36 -7.90
CA SER A 28 -11.27 -11.10 -8.97
C SER A 28 -12.64 -11.56 -8.47
N SER A 29 -13.70 -11.16 -9.16
CA SER A 29 -15.09 -11.40 -8.76
C SER A 29 -16.01 -11.42 -9.99
N ASP A 30 -17.19 -12.01 -9.86
CA ASP A 30 -18.24 -11.93 -10.88
C ASP A 30 -18.97 -10.57 -10.86
N ASN A 31 -18.79 -9.78 -9.79
CA ASN A 31 -19.39 -8.45 -9.66
C ASN A 31 -18.46 -7.38 -10.26
N GLU A 32 -18.93 -6.65 -11.26
CA GLU A 32 -18.18 -5.61 -11.98
C GLU A 32 -17.75 -4.43 -11.08
N GLU A 33 -18.47 -4.14 -9.98
CA GLU A 33 -18.08 -3.12 -9.02
C GLU A 33 -16.91 -3.53 -8.14
N VAL A 34 -16.54 -4.81 -8.12
CA VAL A 34 -15.45 -5.36 -7.30
C VAL A 34 -14.30 -5.86 -8.18
N ASN A 35 -14.64 -6.52 -9.29
CA ASN A 35 -13.69 -7.14 -10.19
C ASN A 35 -12.67 -6.14 -10.75
N GLY A 36 -11.41 -6.52 -10.72
CA GLY A 36 -10.29 -5.72 -11.23
C GLY A 36 -9.87 -4.55 -10.34
N LYS A 37 -10.54 -4.28 -9.21
CA LYS A 37 -10.09 -3.25 -8.28
C LYS A 37 -8.81 -3.67 -7.58
N GLY A 38 -7.86 -2.75 -7.48
CA GLY A 38 -6.64 -2.94 -6.72
C GLY A 38 -6.90 -2.94 -5.22
N LEU A 39 -6.01 -3.56 -4.47
CA LEU A 39 -6.02 -3.51 -3.01
C LEU A 39 -5.05 -2.43 -2.54
N TYR A 40 -5.52 -1.56 -1.65
CA TYR A 40 -4.67 -0.65 -0.88
C TYR A 40 -5.02 -0.74 0.59
N SER A 41 -4.08 -0.38 1.45
CA SER A 41 -4.30 -0.36 2.89
C SER A 41 -4.33 1.06 3.42
N THR A 42 -5.16 1.33 4.40
CA THR A 42 -5.18 2.61 5.13
C THR A 42 -5.18 2.37 6.63
N HIS A 43 -4.63 3.32 7.38
CA HIS A 43 -4.42 3.22 8.82
C HIS A 43 -5.75 3.16 9.58
N GLU A 44 -5.88 2.15 10.44
CA GLU A 44 -7.06 1.90 11.28
C GLU A 44 -6.77 1.96 12.78
N GLY A 45 -5.51 2.25 13.15
CA GLY A 45 -5.04 2.38 14.52
C GLY A 45 -3.81 1.53 14.80
N ALA A 46 -3.14 1.78 15.92
CA ALA A 46 -2.14 0.93 16.59
C ALA A 46 -1.25 0.00 15.72
N GLY A 47 -0.75 0.48 14.58
CA GLY A 47 0.08 -0.34 13.69
C GLY A 47 -0.69 -1.38 12.87
N VAL A 48 -1.95 -1.10 12.57
CA VAL A 48 -2.87 -1.88 11.74
C VAL A 48 -3.37 -1.00 10.61
N ASN A 49 -3.25 -1.51 9.37
CA ASN A 49 -3.84 -0.90 8.19
C ASN A 49 -4.79 -1.91 7.54
N TYR A 50 -6.10 -1.65 7.48
CA TYR A 50 -7.04 -2.53 6.79
C TYR A 50 -6.95 -2.37 5.27
N PHE A 51 -7.20 -3.45 4.55
CA PHE A 51 -7.28 -3.45 3.10
C PHE A 51 -8.67 -3.05 2.60
N PHE A 52 -8.66 -2.20 1.58
CA PHE A 52 -9.82 -1.72 0.85
C PHE A 52 -9.61 -1.86 -0.66
N LEU A 53 -10.71 -1.84 -1.42
CA LEU A 53 -10.69 -1.87 -2.86
C LEU A 53 -10.61 -0.46 -3.46
N GLY A 54 -9.64 -0.24 -4.34
CA GLY A 54 -9.35 1.04 -4.99
C GLY A 54 -8.21 0.94 -5.99
N SER A 55 -7.29 1.91 -5.97
CA SER A 55 -6.03 1.85 -6.71
C SER A 55 -5.07 0.90 -6.00
N ALA A 56 -4.41 0.00 -6.71
CA ALA A 56 -3.50 -0.96 -6.07
C ALA A 56 -2.30 -0.23 -5.46
N GLN A 57 -1.88 -0.68 -4.27
CA GLN A 57 -0.60 -0.31 -3.69
C GLN A 57 0.44 -1.40 -3.94
N THR A 58 1.71 -1.02 -3.98
CA THR A 58 2.82 -1.99 -4.07
C THR A 58 3.12 -2.58 -2.69
N LEU A 59 3.18 -3.90 -2.64
CA LEU A 59 3.65 -4.71 -1.52
C LEU A 59 4.95 -5.40 -1.89
N GLN A 60 5.68 -5.86 -0.89
CA GLN A 60 6.85 -6.73 -1.06
C GLN A 60 6.44 -8.17 -0.82
N TYR A 61 6.75 -9.05 -1.77
CA TYR A 61 6.61 -10.50 -1.63
C TYR A 61 7.99 -11.15 -1.49
N ASN A 62 8.23 -11.85 -0.39
CA ASN A 62 9.47 -12.59 -0.18
C ASN A 62 9.25 -14.06 -0.54
N ASP A 63 9.88 -14.53 -1.62
CA ASP A 63 9.69 -15.89 -2.15
C ASP A 63 10.14 -17.01 -1.18
N GLU A 64 11.13 -16.76 -0.31
CA GLU A 64 11.65 -17.76 0.65
C GLU A 64 10.71 -17.96 1.84
N SER A 65 10.31 -16.86 2.46
CA SER A 65 9.43 -16.86 3.65
C SER A 65 7.95 -16.91 3.28
N ARG A 66 7.60 -16.64 2.02
CA ARG A 66 6.24 -16.65 1.46
C ARG A 66 5.31 -15.69 2.22
N VAL A 67 5.78 -14.45 2.43
CA VAL A 67 5.00 -13.42 3.13
C VAL A 67 4.88 -12.16 2.27
N LEU A 68 3.78 -11.45 2.46
CA LEU A 68 3.53 -10.12 1.90
C LEU A 68 3.68 -9.06 3.00
N TYR A 69 4.36 -7.96 2.69
CA TYR A 69 4.57 -6.88 3.65
C TYR A 69 4.79 -5.52 3.00
N ILE A 70 4.74 -4.47 3.82
CA ILE A 70 5.34 -3.16 3.51
C ILE A 70 6.44 -2.86 4.51
N GLU A 71 7.42 -2.06 4.10
CA GLU A 71 8.41 -1.48 5.00
C GLU A 71 7.94 -0.12 5.48
N LEU A 72 8.04 0.10 6.77
CA LEU A 72 7.79 1.38 7.40
C LEU A 72 9.09 2.18 7.43
N SER A 73 8.99 3.48 7.13
CA SER A 73 10.10 4.43 7.25
C SER A 73 10.38 4.79 8.71
N THR A 74 10.68 3.79 9.55
CA THR A 74 11.02 3.93 10.97
C THR A 74 12.50 3.65 11.21
N GLN A 75 13.03 4.11 12.34
CA GLN A 75 14.38 3.77 12.80
C GLN A 75 14.30 3.11 14.19
N PRO A 76 14.60 1.81 14.32
CA PRO A 76 15.00 0.87 13.26
C PRO A 76 13.85 0.57 12.26
N PRO A 77 14.17 0.05 11.05
CA PRO A 77 13.15 -0.36 10.08
C PRO A 77 12.20 -1.38 10.69
N ALA A 78 10.91 -1.20 10.42
CA ALA A 78 9.86 -2.13 10.83
C ALA A 78 9.04 -2.51 9.59
N SER A 79 8.44 -3.70 9.62
CA SER A 79 7.58 -4.18 8.54
C SER A 79 6.19 -4.47 9.09
N GLN A 80 5.17 -4.17 8.30
CA GLN A 80 3.80 -4.63 8.55
C GLN A 80 3.47 -5.74 7.56
N TYR A 81 3.03 -6.88 8.08
CA TYR A 81 2.80 -8.08 7.30
C TYR A 81 1.32 -8.29 7.03
N LEU A 82 1.02 -8.93 5.89
CA LEU A 82 -0.33 -9.36 5.56
C LEU A 82 -0.81 -10.37 6.61
N ALA A 83 -1.89 -10.02 7.30
CA ALA A 83 -2.56 -10.88 8.25
C ALA A 83 -4.06 -10.58 8.29
N PHE A 84 -4.81 -11.31 9.10
CA PHE A 84 -6.16 -10.92 9.48
C PHE A 84 -6.15 -10.25 10.84
N GLU A 85 -6.81 -9.10 10.95
CA GLU A 85 -7.15 -8.47 12.21
C GLU A 85 -8.66 -8.68 12.45
N GLY A 86 -8.99 -9.62 13.32
CA GLY A 86 -10.34 -10.16 13.40
C GLY A 86 -10.77 -10.75 12.05
N ASP A 87 -11.83 -10.19 11.47
CA ASP A 87 -12.37 -10.61 10.18
C ASP A 87 -11.88 -9.74 9.01
N VAL A 88 -11.04 -8.73 9.21
CA VAL A 88 -10.58 -7.83 8.15
C VAL A 88 -9.17 -8.18 7.71
N LEU A 89 -8.93 -8.24 6.40
CA LEU A 89 -7.58 -8.41 5.86
C LEU A 89 -6.79 -7.12 6.08
N ALA A 90 -5.56 -7.23 6.60
CA ALA A 90 -4.79 -6.08 7.05
C ALA A 90 -3.28 -6.24 6.81
N LEU A 91 -2.57 -5.12 6.86
CA LEU A 91 -1.14 -5.07 7.13
C LEU A 91 -0.94 -4.69 8.60
N THR A 92 -0.25 -5.53 9.37
CA THR A 92 -0.13 -5.32 10.82
C THR A 92 1.19 -5.81 11.37
N VAL A 93 1.57 -5.25 12.53
CA VAL A 93 2.66 -5.76 13.38
C VAL A 93 2.15 -6.65 14.52
N ALA A 94 0.83 -6.70 14.73
CA ALA A 94 0.20 -7.31 15.89
C ALA A 94 -0.11 -8.80 15.73
N SER A 95 -0.16 -9.29 14.49
CA SER A 95 -0.57 -10.66 14.16
C SER A 95 0.52 -11.38 13.38
N GLU A 96 0.53 -12.72 13.47
CA GLU A 96 1.47 -13.55 12.71
C GLU A 96 1.24 -13.37 11.19
N PRO A 97 2.31 -13.25 10.39
CA PRO A 97 2.20 -13.14 8.94
C PRO A 97 1.49 -14.36 8.33
N LEU A 98 0.58 -14.11 7.39
CA LEU A 98 -0.02 -15.18 6.61
C LEU A 98 1.02 -15.77 5.64
N PRO A 99 1.12 -17.10 5.54
CA PRO A 99 1.84 -17.73 4.44
C PRO A 99 1.02 -17.57 3.17
N VAL A 100 1.62 -16.95 2.15
CA VAL A 100 0.99 -16.62 0.88
C VAL A 100 1.67 -17.37 -0.24
N ASP A 101 0.91 -18.15 -1.00
CA ASP A 101 1.34 -18.79 -2.23
C ASP A 101 0.77 -18.01 -3.42
N ILE A 102 1.64 -17.61 -4.36
CA ILE A 102 1.25 -16.96 -5.62
C ILE A 102 1.52 -17.92 -6.77
N GLY A 103 0.45 -18.36 -7.44
CA GLY A 103 0.52 -19.22 -8.61
C GLY A 103 1.07 -18.50 -9.85
N GLU A 104 1.49 -19.27 -10.85
CA GLU A 104 2.00 -18.75 -12.13
C GLU A 104 0.96 -17.90 -12.89
N ASP A 105 -0.33 -18.16 -12.64
CA ASP A 105 -1.47 -17.41 -13.18
C ASP A 105 -1.87 -16.20 -12.31
N GLY A 106 -1.02 -15.85 -11.36
CA GLY A 106 -1.24 -14.79 -10.37
C GLY A 106 -2.25 -15.13 -9.28
N SER A 107 -2.81 -16.35 -9.23
CA SER A 107 -3.74 -16.71 -8.15
C SER A 107 -3.06 -16.64 -6.78
N VAL A 108 -3.67 -15.92 -5.85
CA VAL A 108 -3.14 -15.75 -4.49
C VAL A 108 -3.90 -16.63 -3.52
N VAL A 109 -3.17 -17.48 -2.79
CA VAL A 109 -3.74 -18.44 -1.84
C VAL A 109 -3.07 -18.29 -0.47
N PHE A 110 -3.89 -18.22 0.58
CA PHE A 110 -3.46 -18.24 1.98
C PHE A 110 -4.61 -18.73 2.86
N PRO A 111 -4.38 -19.09 4.14
CA PRO A 111 -5.46 -19.52 5.02
C PRO A 111 -6.62 -18.51 5.09
N GLY A 112 -7.79 -18.89 4.56
CA GLY A 112 -8.99 -18.05 4.50
C GLY A 112 -9.16 -17.22 3.22
N SER A 113 -8.26 -17.33 2.24
CA SER A 113 -8.37 -16.60 0.95
C SER A 113 -9.54 -17.05 0.08
N ASP A 114 -10.06 -18.26 0.31
CA ASP A 114 -11.20 -18.87 -0.40
C ASP A 114 -12.56 -18.34 0.04
N ALA A 115 -12.61 -17.66 1.18
CA ALA A 115 -13.83 -17.09 1.76
C ALA A 115 -13.80 -15.55 1.79
N LEU A 116 -12.94 -14.92 0.99
CA LEU A 116 -12.85 -13.46 0.97
C LEU A 116 -14.10 -12.82 0.35
N ALA A 117 -14.46 -11.66 0.89
CA ALA A 117 -15.52 -10.83 0.36
C ALA A 117 -15.20 -9.34 0.49
N ALA A 118 -15.78 -8.56 -0.41
CA ALA A 118 -15.85 -7.11 -0.34
C ALA A 118 -17.09 -6.70 0.46
N ALA A 119 -16.92 -5.91 1.51
CA ALA A 119 -18.02 -5.47 2.37
C ALA A 119 -17.95 -3.97 2.66
N LYS A 120 -19.11 -3.33 2.75
CA LYS A 120 -19.27 -1.95 3.25
C LYS A 120 -19.88 -1.96 4.64
N ASN A 121 -19.68 -0.87 5.37
CA ASN A 121 -20.25 -0.65 6.71
C ASN A 121 -19.87 -1.76 7.70
N ILE A 122 -18.60 -2.18 7.69
CA ILE A 122 -18.08 -3.21 8.59
C ILE A 122 -17.78 -2.69 10.00
N ASN A 123 -18.16 -1.44 10.29
CA ASN A 123 -17.89 -0.75 11.54
C ASN A 123 -16.38 -0.69 11.86
N ASP A 124 -15.57 -0.39 10.83
CA ASP A 124 -14.14 -0.11 10.97
C ASP A 124 -13.91 1.20 11.77
N PRO A 125 -12.82 1.29 12.55
CA PRO A 125 -12.58 2.41 13.47
C PRO A 125 -12.71 3.80 12.85
N TYR A 126 -12.19 3.98 11.63
CA TYR A 126 -12.22 5.28 10.94
C TYR A 126 -13.35 5.42 9.91
N ARG A 127 -14.23 4.42 9.80
CA ARG A 127 -15.43 4.40 8.95
C ARG A 127 -15.15 4.60 7.46
N TYR A 128 -13.98 4.21 6.97
CA TYR A 128 -13.68 4.19 5.53
C TYR A 128 -14.63 3.26 4.78
N SER A 129 -15.07 2.15 5.39
CA SER A 129 -15.93 1.15 4.73
C SER A 129 -17.33 1.66 4.39
N GLU A 130 -17.71 2.87 4.81
CA GLU A 130 -18.97 3.49 4.41
C GLU A 130 -18.94 3.95 2.95
N SER A 131 -17.75 4.26 2.44
CA SER A 131 -17.54 4.77 1.09
C SER A 131 -16.94 3.71 0.16
N VAL A 132 -15.95 2.96 0.65
CA VAL A 132 -15.16 1.98 -0.10
C VAL A 132 -15.39 0.56 0.46
N PHE A 133 -15.15 -0.45 -0.36
CA PHE A 133 -15.27 -1.84 0.10
C PHE A 133 -14.02 -2.23 0.89
N ALA A 134 -14.21 -2.70 2.13
CA ALA A 134 -13.18 -3.40 2.89
C ALA A 134 -13.07 -4.84 2.43
N VAL A 135 -11.88 -5.43 2.55
CA VAL A 135 -11.63 -6.85 2.26
C VAL A 135 -11.74 -7.65 3.56
N VAL A 136 -12.74 -8.52 3.64
CA VAL A 136 -13.05 -9.29 4.85
C VAL A 136 -13.02 -10.79 4.60
N LYS A 137 -12.83 -11.55 5.67
CA LYS A 137 -13.06 -12.98 5.75
C LYS A 137 -14.54 -13.24 5.98
N ALA A 138 -15.07 -14.21 5.24
CA ALA A 138 -16.44 -14.69 5.29
C ALA A 138 -17.48 -13.65 4.81
N SER A 139 -18.39 -14.13 3.96
CA SER A 139 -19.46 -13.29 3.43
C SER A 139 -20.47 -12.95 4.53
N VAL A 140 -20.53 -11.68 4.91
CA VAL A 140 -21.67 -11.11 5.65
C VAL A 140 -22.80 -10.75 4.69
N GLU A 141 -24.02 -10.59 5.19
CA GLU A 141 -25.17 -10.17 4.36
C GLU A 141 -24.85 -8.85 3.63
N GLY A 142 -25.00 -8.83 2.31
CA GLY A 142 -24.65 -7.68 1.47
C GLY A 142 -23.18 -7.58 1.05
N SER A 143 -22.34 -8.55 1.40
CA SER A 143 -20.97 -8.64 0.88
C SER A 143 -20.89 -9.35 -0.48
N THR A 144 -19.85 -9.03 -1.23
CA THR A 144 -19.59 -9.57 -2.56
C THR A 144 -18.38 -10.49 -2.52
N PRO A 145 -18.52 -11.80 -2.81
CA PRO A 145 -17.38 -12.72 -2.82
C PRO A 145 -16.29 -12.29 -3.82
N LEU A 146 -15.03 -12.51 -3.44
CA LEU A 146 -13.89 -12.25 -4.30
C LEU A 146 -12.75 -13.23 -4.02
N THR A 147 -11.84 -13.33 -4.99
CA THR A 147 -10.51 -13.93 -4.84
C THR A 147 -9.46 -12.87 -5.17
N LEU A 148 -8.19 -13.19 -4.95
CA LEU A 148 -7.09 -12.25 -5.19
C LEU A 148 -6.19 -12.72 -6.33
N LYS A 149 -5.78 -11.75 -7.16
CA LYS A 149 -4.79 -11.90 -8.23
C LYS A 149 -3.61 -10.99 -7.98
N ALA A 150 -2.41 -11.53 -8.09
CA ALA A 150 -1.16 -10.82 -7.98
C ALA A 150 -0.62 -10.44 -9.37
N VAL A 151 -0.08 -9.24 -9.47
CA VAL A 151 0.69 -8.76 -10.61
C VAL A 151 2.03 -8.29 -10.08
N PHE A 152 3.10 -8.99 -10.46
CA PHE A 152 4.46 -8.52 -10.16
C PHE A 152 4.78 -7.31 -11.01
N THR A 153 5.36 -6.30 -10.39
CA THR A 153 5.89 -5.13 -11.11
C THR A 153 7.38 -5.34 -11.27
N ASP A 154 7.90 -5.14 -12.48
CA ASP A 154 9.34 -5.18 -12.68
C ASP A 154 9.98 -4.03 -11.89
N VAL A 155 10.97 -4.37 -11.06
CA VAL A 155 11.95 -3.40 -10.60
C VAL A 155 12.93 -3.32 -11.74
N ASP A 156 12.88 -2.26 -12.55
CA ASP A 156 14.04 -1.93 -13.37
C ASP A 156 15.25 -1.89 -12.43
N GLU A 157 16.18 -2.82 -12.64
CA GLU A 157 17.41 -2.92 -11.87
C GLU A 157 18.09 -1.54 -11.85
N GLU A 158 18.65 -1.15 -10.70
CA GLU A 158 19.56 -0.01 -10.63
C GLU A 158 20.63 -0.16 -11.71
N VAL A 159 20.52 0.65 -12.77
CA VAL A 159 21.51 0.71 -13.83
C VAL A 159 22.75 1.40 -13.26
N GLU A 160 23.68 0.59 -12.77
CA GLU A 160 25.08 0.99 -12.60
C GLU A 160 25.59 1.57 -13.93
N PRO A 161 26.24 2.74 -13.95
CA PRO A 161 26.66 3.40 -15.18
C PRO A 161 27.86 2.67 -15.79
N SER A 162 27.59 1.70 -16.68
CA SER A 162 28.61 1.06 -17.49
C SER A 162 28.74 1.75 -18.85
N SER A 163 29.99 2.02 -19.20
CA SER A 163 30.42 2.93 -20.25
C SER A 163 29.92 2.62 -21.67
N THR A 164 29.73 3.72 -22.39
CA THR A 164 29.62 3.90 -23.83
C THR A 164 30.40 2.87 -24.66
N THR A 165 29.74 2.26 -25.65
CA THR A 165 30.34 2.03 -26.97
C THR A 165 29.21 2.06 -28.00
N GLU A 166 29.25 3.09 -28.85
CA GLU A 166 28.46 3.19 -30.06
C GLU A 166 28.88 2.10 -31.05
N GLU A 167 27.92 1.33 -31.58
CA GLU A 167 28.09 0.70 -32.88
C GLU A 167 26.74 0.68 -33.61
N ALA A 168 26.70 1.42 -34.72
CA ALA A 168 25.56 1.56 -35.60
C ALA A 168 25.49 0.40 -36.58
N VAL A 169 24.32 -0.24 -36.74
CA VAL A 169 23.97 -0.96 -38.00
C VAL A 169 22.46 -0.90 -38.27
N ALA A 170 22.14 -0.17 -39.35
CA ALA A 170 21.14 -0.37 -40.40
C ALA A 170 19.77 -1.04 -40.12
N GLU A 171 18.74 -0.20 -40.35
CA GLU A 171 17.47 -0.44 -41.07
C GLU A 171 17.11 -1.88 -41.47
N GLU A 172 15.92 -2.34 -41.06
CA GLU A 172 14.95 -2.96 -41.97
C GLU A 172 13.53 -2.65 -41.48
N THR A 173 12.71 -2.19 -42.42
CA THR A 173 11.32 -1.77 -42.30
C THR A 173 10.40 -2.85 -41.71
N SER A 174 9.65 -2.52 -40.66
CA SER A 174 8.35 -3.16 -40.42
C SER A 174 7.36 -2.15 -39.87
N SER A 175 6.27 -1.98 -40.61
CA SER A 175 5.12 -1.17 -40.26
C SER A 175 4.36 -1.83 -39.12
N PHE A 176 4.40 -1.24 -37.92
CA PHE A 176 3.42 -1.50 -36.88
C PHE A 176 2.80 -0.16 -36.45
N ALA A 177 1.50 -0.04 -36.70
CA ALA A 177 0.70 1.02 -36.12
C ALA A 177 0.40 0.63 -34.66
N TYR A 178 1.10 1.26 -33.72
CA TYR A 178 0.74 1.20 -32.30
C TYR A 178 -0.18 2.38 -32.01
N ILE A 179 -1.43 2.09 -31.70
CA ILE A 179 -2.36 3.03 -31.06
C ILE A 179 -2.48 2.63 -29.58
N ASN A 180 -1.46 2.96 -28.79
CA ASN A 180 -1.53 2.91 -27.33
C ASN A 180 -1.14 4.30 -26.81
N GLU A 181 -2.09 5.22 -26.83
CA GLU A 181 -1.91 6.55 -26.24
C GLU A 181 -2.10 6.42 -24.73
N THR A 182 -1.01 6.19 -24.00
CA THR A 182 -1.01 6.22 -22.54
C THR A 182 -0.97 7.68 -22.08
N VAL A 183 -2.13 8.19 -21.66
CA VAL A 183 -2.21 9.55 -21.10
C VAL A 183 -1.77 9.51 -19.64
N THR A 184 -0.53 9.92 -19.38
CA THR A 184 -0.04 10.15 -18.02
C THR A 184 -0.33 11.59 -17.63
N ILE A 185 -1.09 11.78 -16.55
CA ILE A 185 -1.35 13.11 -15.96
C ILE A 185 -0.51 13.20 -14.68
N TYR A 186 0.40 14.17 -14.64
CA TYR A 186 1.20 14.47 -13.45
C TYR A 186 0.92 15.91 -13.00
N THR A 187 0.43 16.07 -11.77
CA THR A 187 0.25 17.38 -11.14
C THR A 187 1.22 17.50 -9.97
N THR A 188 2.02 18.57 -9.98
CA THR A 188 2.95 18.88 -8.89
C THR A 188 2.80 20.31 -8.42
N TYR A 189 3.06 20.53 -7.13
CA TYR A 189 3.08 21.85 -6.52
C TYR A 189 4.53 22.35 -6.40
N CYS A 190 4.80 23.54 -6.90
CA CYS A 190 6.10 24.20 -6.80
C CYS A 190 5.98 25.40 -5.83
N PRO A 191 6.39 25.28 -4.55
CA PRO A 191 6.31 26.37 -3.58
C PRO A 191 7.38 27.47 -3.78
N GLU A 192 8.46 27.15 -4.47
CA GLU A 192 9.59 28.03 -4.80
C GLU A 192 9.74 28.13 -6.33
N PRO A 193 10.36 29.20 -6.87
CA PRO A 193 10.52 29.36 -8.31
C PRO A 193 11.31 28.17 -8.89
N THR A 194 10.65 27.39 -9.74
CA THR A 194 11.14 26.10 -10.23
C THR A 194 11.04 26.05 -11.76
N THR A 195 12.09 25.61 -12.42
CA THR A 195 12.08 25.26 -13.85
C THR A 195 11.94 23.76 -13.98
N LEU A 196 10.91 23.30 -14.68
CA LEU A 196 10.68 21.89 -14.99
C LEU A 196 11.09 21.63 -16.44
N THR A 197 12.00 20.69 -16.65
CA THR A 197 12.35 20.18 -17.98
C THR A 197 11.56 18.91 -18.22
N VAL A 198 10.73 18.91 -19.26
CA VAL A 198 9.87 17.80 -19.62
C VAL A 198 10.36 17.24 -20.95
N THR A 199 10.69 15.95 -20.97
CA THR A 199 11.05 15.23 -22.18
C THR A 199 9.89 14.32 -22.55
N VAL A 200 9.22 14.62 -23.67
CA VAL A 200 8.14 13.79 -24.20
C VAL A 200 8.71 12.97 -25.35
N CYS A 201 8.59 11.64 -25.26
CA CYS A 201 9.10 10.71 -26.26
C CYS A 201 7.95 9.95 -26.90
N ASP A 202 7.53 10.39 -28.10
CA ASP A 202 6.59 9.62 -28.94
C ASP A 202 7.35 8.75 -29.95
N THR A 203 8.12 9.37 -30.86
CA THR A 203 9.03 8.67 -31.80
C THR A 203 10.42 9.31 -31.86
N VAL A 204 10.50 10.60 -31.56
CA VAL A 204 11.73 11.36 -31.28
C VAL A 204 11.46 12.14 -29.98
N CYS A 205 12.43 12.18 -29.07
CA CYS A 205 12.28 12.89 -27.81
C CYS A 205 12.44 14.40 -28.03
N GLU A 206 11.41 15.17 -27.67
CA GLU A 206 11.46 16.64 -27.66
C GLU A 206 11.47 17.15 -26.21
N GLU A 207 12.35 18.11 -25.92
CA GLU A 207 12.46 18.76 -24.62
C GLU A 207 11.64 20.05 -24.59
N SER A 208 10.88 20.26 -23.52
CA SER A 208 10.14 21.49 -23.24
C SER A 208 10.46 21.99 -21.84
N GLU A 209 10.72 23.29 -21.70
CA GLU A 209 10.95 23.95 -20.41
C GLU A 209 9.71 24.70 -19.95
N ILE A 210 9.28 24.44 -18.72
CA ILE A 210 8.19 25.16 -18.05
C ILE A 210 8.78 25.89 -16.86
N THR A 211 8.65 27.21 -16.86
CA THR A 211 9.12 28.05 -15.75
C THR A 211 7.94 28.45 -14.88
N VAL A 212 8.04 28.13 -13.59
CA VAL A 212 7.08 28.53 -12.57
C VAL A 212 7.77 29.57 -11.69
N SER A 213 7.46 30.85 -11.91
CA SER A 213 8.09 31.95 -11.18
C SER A 213 7.42 32.29 -9.85
N GLU A 214 6.18 31.84 -9.64
CA GLU A 214 5.36 32.07 -8.45
C GLU A 214 4.80 30.74 -7.94
N PRO A 215 4.54 30.60 -6.62
CA PRO A 215 4.01 29.36 -6.07
C PRO A 215 2.71 28.94 -6.76
N GLY A 216 2.69 27.72 -7.31
CA GLY A 216 1.59 27.28 -8.17
C GLY A 216 1.64 25.79 -8.50
N TYR A 217 0.59 25.32 -9.17
CA TYR A 217 0.49 23.94 -9.63
C TYR A 217 0.79 23.85 -11.12
N VAL A 218 1.57 22.85 -11.50
CA VAL A 218 1.82 22.48 -12.90
C VAL A 218 1.15 21.15 -13.16
N THR A 219 0.32 21.10 -14.20
CA THR A 219 -0.29 19.85 -14.68
C THR A 219 0.28 19.53 -16.06
N LEU A 220 0.93 18.37 -16.17
CA LEU A 220 1.46 17.82 -17.41
C LEU A 220 0.51 16.75 -17.93
N THR A 221 0.12 16.83 -19.19
CA THR A 221 -0.70 15.81 -19.86
C THR A 221 0.05 15.33 -21.10
N ASN A 222 0.45 14.06 -21.13
CA ASN A 222 1.06 13.47 -22.33
C ASN A 222 -0.02 13.17 -23.38
N ALA A 223 -0.31 14.16 -24.21
CA ALA A 223 -0.96 14.05 -25.52
C ALA A 223 -0.90 15.43 -26.21
N GLY A 224 0.24 15.78 -26.82
CA GLY A 224 0.37 16.86 -27.81
C GLY A 224 -0.36 18.18 -27.59
N THR A 225 -0.50 18.72 -26.37
CA THR A 225 -1.14 20.02 -26.12
C THR A 225 -0.56 20.72 -24.88
N GLU A 226 -0.47 22.05 -24.99
CA GLU A 226 0.13 23.04 -24.10
C GLU A 226 0.01 22.76 -22.59
N ALA A 227 1.15 22.90 -21.89
CA ALA A 227 1.19 22.96 -20.43
C ALA A 227 0.62 24.30 -19.94
N GLU A 228 -0.49 24.26 -19.20
CA GLU A 228 -1.02 25.44 -18.52
C GLU A 228 -0.55 25.47 -17.06
N ALA A 229 0.17 26.54 -16.70
CA ALA A 229 0.44 26.87 -15.31
C ALA A 229 -0.80 27.58 -14.73
N THR A 230 -1.37 27.04 -13.66
CA THR A 230 -2.45 27.71 -12.92
C THR A 230 -1.93 28.18 -11.57
N THR A 231 -1.89 29.50 -11.38
CA THR A 231 -1.64 30.13 -10.08
C THR A 231 -2.94 30.11 -9.27
N ALA A 232 -3.04 29.21 -8.31
CA ALA A 232 -4.11 29.22 -7.31
C ALA A 232 -3.50 29.50 -5.92
N ALA A 233 -3.74 30.70 -5.40
CA ALA A 233 -3.34 31.08 -4.04
C ALA A 233 -4.26 30.39 -3.01
N PRO A 234 -3.73 29.80 -1.92
CA PRO A 234 -4.55 29.38 -0.80
C PRO A 234 -5.03 30.62 -0.04
N THR A 235 -6.36 30.77 0.10
CA THR A 235 -6.98 31.79 0.93
C THR A 235 -6.70 31.47 2.40
N GLU A 236 -5.80 32.23 3.03
CA GLU A 236 -5.71 32.31 4.48
C GLU A 236 -6.96 32.99 5.05
N ALA A 237 -7.70 32.28 5.91
CA ALA A 237 -8.69 32.91 6.80
C ALA A 237 -8.08 32.97 8.21
N SER A 238 -7.58 34.16 8.52
CA SER A 238 -7.05 34.58 9.82
C SER A 238 -8.17 34.89 10.82
N SER A 239 -7.78 34.69 12.09
CA SER A 239 -8.42 35.00 13.38
C SER A 239 -9.35 36.21 13.47
N ALA A 240 -10.42 36.08 14.28
CA ALA A 240 -10.98 37.21 15.05
C ALA A 240 -11.62 36.72 16.37
N GLU A 241 -11.09 37.26 17.47
CA GLU A 241 -11.54 37.15 18.87
C GLU A 241 -12.79 38.00 19.19
N GLU A 242 -13.50 37.56 20.24
CA GLU A 242 -14.29 38.28 21.27
C GLU A 242 -15.50 39.19 20.93
N GLU A 243 -16.67 38.85 21.50
CA GLU A 243 -17.31 39.68 22.55
C GLU A 243 -18.32 38.87 23.42
N SER A 244 -18.22 39.06 24.74
CA SER A 244 -19.11 38.61 25.85
C SER A 244 -20.28 39.61 26.04
N PRO A 245 -21.16 39.61 27.10
CA PRO A 245 -21.37 38.65 28.21
C PRO A 245 -22.86 38.37 28.59
N ALA A 246 -23.10 37.32 29.40
CA ALA A 246 -24.13 37.35 30.46
C ALA A 246 -23.95 36.23 31.52
N THR A 247 -23.38 36.65 32.65
CA THR A 247 -23.51 36.23 34.05
C THR A 247 -24.64 35.25 34.45
N ALA A 248 -24.29 34.12 35.08
CA ALA A 248 -24.56 33.83 36.51
C ALA A 248 -24.08 32.40 36.91
N ALA A 249 -23.08 32.34 37.80
CA ALA A 249 -22.65 31.17 38.59
C ALA A 249 -23.50 31.06 39.89
N PRO A 250 -23.26 30.12 40.85
CA PRO A 250 -22.23 29.06 40.94
C PRO A 250 -22.86 27.66 41.27
N GLU A 251 -22.18 26.51 41.38
CA GLU A 251 -21.12 26.13 42.31
C GLU A 251 -20.37 24.83 41.91
N GLU A 252 -19.07 24.84 42.26
CA GLU A 252 -18.15 23.76 42.66
C GLU A 252 -17.98 22.46 41.86
N SER A 253 -16.79 22.25 41.29
CA SER A 253 -15.71 21.49 41.96
C SER A 253 -14.53 21.27 40.99
N SER A 254 -13.35 21.67 41.44
CA SER A 254 -12.07 21.62 40.73
C SER A 254 -11.55 20.19 40.48
N VAL A 255 -11.08 19.92 39.26
CA VAL A 255 -10.08 18.87 39.01
C VAL A 255 -8.87 19.54 38.38
N GLN A 256 -7.77 19.56 39.15
CA GLN A 256 -6.45 19.98 38.67
C GLN A 256 -5.79 18.85 37.88
N SER A 257 -5.22 19.22 36.74
CA SER A 257 -4.24 18.46 35.98
C SER A 257 -2.87 18.49 36.68
N VAL A 258 -2.22 17.34 36.86
CA VAL A 258 -0.76 17.27 36.99
C VAL A 258 -0.24 16.11 36.14
N PHE A 259 0.54 16.52 35.15
CA PHE A 259 1.49 15.73 34.38
C PHE A 259 2.73 15.49 35.26
N GLU A 260 3.19 14.24 35.36
CA GLU A 260 4.60 13.89 35.48
C GLU A 260 4.76 12.36 35.37
N GLY A 261 5.59 11.92 34.43
CA GLY A 261 5.94 10.53 34.24
C GLY A 261 6.89 10.02 35.33
N SER A 262 6.99 8.70 35.45
CA SER A 262 8.20 8.02 35.91
C SER A 262 8.12 6.53 35.58
N ALA A 263 9.11 6.07 34.85
CA ALA A 263 9.57 4.70 34.91
C ALA A 263 10.02 4.37 36.34
N SER A 264 9.74 3.14 36.79
CA SER A 264 10.73 2.17 37.27
C SER A 264 10.21 1.25 38.40
N ASN A 265 10.60 -0.01 38.24
CA ASN A 265 10.81 -1.07 39.22
C ASN A 265 9.58 -1.66 39.93
N LEU A 266 9.27 -2.91 39.62
CA LEU A 266 9.85 -4.15 40.19
C LEU A 266 9.29 -4.43 41.58
N GLY A 267 8.66 -5.59 41.67
CA GLY A 267 7.66 -5.89 42.67
C GLY A 267 8.17 -6.02 44.10
N ALA A 268 7.24 -5.83 45.03
CA ALA A 268 7.19 -6.57 46.28
C ALA A 268 5.80 -6.42 46.92
N GLY A 269 5.13 -7.56 47.11
CA GLY A 269 4.26 -7.79 48.26
C GLY A 269 2.84 -7.25 48.20
N SER A 270 1.94 -7.96 47.49
CA SER A 270 0.52 -7.95 47.85
C SER A 270 0.24 -9.07 48.87
N VAL A 271 -0.39 -8.65 49.96
CA VAL A 271 -0.78 -9.45 51.12
C VAL A 271 -1.88 -10.43 50.72
N LEU A 272 -1.66 -11.71 51.01
CA LEU A 272 -2.63 -12.79 50.92
C LEU A 272 -3.77 -12.60 51.94
N ALA A 273 -5.01 -12.62 51.49
CA ALA A 273 -6.17 -12.91 52.33
C ALA A 273 -6.95 -14.09 51.70
N VAL A 274 -6.97 -15.20 52.45
CA VAL A 274 -7.59 -16.49 52.14
C VAL A 274 -9.04 -16.48 52.64
N ALA A 275 -9.97 -17.05 51.87
CA ALA A 275 -10.83 -18.19 52.27
C ALA A 275 -12.17 -18.23 51.51
N ALA A 276 -12.42 -19.33 50.79
CA ALA A 276 -13.77 -19.86 50.60
C ALA A 276 -13.74 -21.39 50.33
N VAL A 277 -14.00 -22.13 51.40
CA VAL A 277 -14.78 -23.38 51.55
C VAL A 277 -14.76 -24.42 50.42
N ALA A 278 -14.12 -25.57 50.69
CA ALA A 278 -14.36 -26.83 49.99
C ALA A 278 -15.20 -27.78 50.86
N PHE A 279 -16.35 -28.20 50.33
CA PHE A 279 -17.12 -29.36 50.81
C PHE A 279 -16.73 -30.57 49.96
N GLY A 280 -16.64 -31.75 50.60
CA GLY A 280 -16.88 -33.03 49.92
C GLY A 280 -15.74 -34.04 49.95
N LEU A 281 -15.52 -34.65 51.11
CA LEU A 281 -15.19 -36.08 51.18
C LEU A 281 -16.49 -36.87 50.97
N VAL A 282 -16.41 -38.04 50.35
CA VAL A 282 -16.94 -39.32 50.86
C VAL A 282 -16.86 -40.43 49.76
N PHE A 283 -16.08 -41.46 50.13
CA PHE A 283 -15.88 -42.83 49.62
C PHE A 283 -15.30 -43.09 48.23
#